data_AF-A0A3S4ZDC7-F1
#
_entry.id   AF-A0A3S4ZDC7-F1
#
_cell.length_a   1.000
_cell.length_b   1.000
_cell.length_c   1.000
_cell.angle_alpha   90.00
_cell.angle_beta   90.00
_cell.angle_gamma   90.00
#
_symmetry.space_group_name_H-M   'P 1'
#
loop_
_entity.id
_entity.type
_entity.pdbx_description
1 polymer ?
#
loop_
_entity_poly.entity_id
_entity_poly.type
_entity_poly.pdbx_seq_one_letter_code
_entity_poly.pdbx_strand_id
1 'polypeptide(L)' 'MASLENGTFFETTGLPKINPDEDRVMICSSMLSHGAIWKDCARMCESFCVVEGANNALAPYVVERAFMG' A
#
# COMPACT_ATOMS: atom_id res chain seq x y z
N MET A 1 6.66 -6.46 3.33
CA MET A 1 6.48 -6.08 1.90
C MET A 1 7.03 -7.12 0.95
N ALA A 2 8.20 -7.72 1.22
CA ALA A 2 8.79 -8.76 0.37
C ALA A 2 7.83 -9.86 -0.12
N SER A 3 6.87 -10.31 0.72
CA SER A 3 5.88 -11.33 0.35
C SER A 3 4.87 -10.90 -0.72
N LEU A 4 4.57 -9.61 -0.84
CA LEU A 4 3.70 -9.07 -1.91
C LEU A 4 4.49 -8.91 -3.21
N GLU A 5 5.73 -8.42 -3.12
CA GLU A 5 6.61 -8.21 -4.27
C GLU A 5 7.06 -9.52 -4.93
N ASN A 6 7.39 -10.53 -4.13
CA ASN A 6 7.85 -11.83 -4.62
C ASN A 6 6.70 -12.80 -5.00
N GLY A 7 5.45 -12.39 -4.80
CA GLY A 7 4.26 -13.15 -5.18
C GLY A 7 3.76 -14.18 -4.15
N THR A 8 4.52 -14.47 -3.09
CA THR A 8 4.14 -15.47 -2.07
C THR A 8 2.80 -15.15 -1.41
N PHE A 9 2.45 -13.87 -1.26
CA PHE A 9 1.15 -13.45 -0.73
C PHE A 9 -0.02 -13.95 -1.58
N PHE A 10 0.06 -13.80 -2.90
CA PHE A 10 -1.00 -14.21 -3.83
C PHE A 10 -1.14 -15.73 -3.87
N GLU A 11 -0.02 -16.46 -3.85
CA GLU A 11 0.00 -17.92 -3.78
C GLU A 11 -0.63 -18.44 -2.47
N THR A 12 -0.30 -17.79 -1.34
CA THR A 12 -0.77 -18.22 -0.02
C THR A 12 -2.26 -17.93 0.19
N THR A 13 -2.74 -16.81 -0.34
CA THR A 13 -4.14 -16.37 -0.17
C THR A 13 -5.07 -16.87 -1.27
N GLY A 14 -4.53 -17.32 -2.40
CA GLY A 14 -5.30 -17.69 -3.59
C GLY A 14 -5.91 -16.50 -4.33
N LEU A 15 -5.50 -15.28 -3.98
CA LEU A 15 -5.99 -14.04 -4.61
C LEU A 15 -5.18 -13.71 -5.87
N PRO A 16 -5.82 -13.07 -6.88
CA PRO A 16 -5.09 -12.54 -8.03
C PRO A 16 -4.13 -11.43 -7.60
N LYS A 17 -3.17 -11.11 -8.49
CA LYS A 17 -2.32 -9.92 -8.33
C LYS A 17 -3.16 -8.65 -8.30
N ILE A 18 -2.64 -7.62 -7.63
CA ILE A 18 -3.29 -6.31 -7.53
C ILE A 18 -3.57 -5.74 -8.93
N ASN A 19 -4.82 -5.35 -9.15
CA ASN A 19 -5.34 -4.68 -10.33
C ASN A 19 -5.63 -3.20 -9.99
N PRO A 20 -4.93 -2.22 -10.59
CA PRO A 20 -5.11 -0.80 -10.27
C PRO A 20 -6.52 -0.27 -10.59
N ASP A 21 -7.26 -0.90 -11.50
CA ASP A 21 -8.61 -0.46 -11.88
C ASP A 21 -9.65 -0.84 -10.82
N GLU A 22 -9.48 -2.01 -10.19
CA GLU A 22 -10.47 -2.63 -9.31
C GLU A 22 -10.09 -2.53 -7.83
N ASP A 23 -8.81 -2.65 -7.50
CA ASP A 23 -8.35 -2.67 -6.12
C ASP A 23 -8.16 -1.26 -5.55
N ARG A 24 -8.46 -1.13 -4.26
CA ARG A 24 -8.27 0.10 -3.49
C ARG A 24 -7.49 -0.20 -2.23
N VAL A 25 -6.47 0.61 -1.92
CA VAL A 25 -5.55 0.37 -0.80
C VAL A 25 -5.62 1.51 0.21
N MET A 26 -5.77 1.17 1.50
CA MET A 26 -5.60 2.12 2.60
C MET A 26 -4.36 1.74 3.40
N ILE A 27 -3.38 2.65 3.50
CA ILE A 27 -2.16 2.45 4.29
C ILE A 27 -2.34 3.18 5.61
N CYS A 28 -2.50 2.44 6.70
CA CYS A 28 -2.51 3.00 8.05
C CYS A 28 -1.28 2.50 8.80
N SER A 29 -0.35 3.40 9.15
CA SER A 29 0.86 3.01 9.85
C SER A 29 1.42 4.09 10.77
N SER A 30 2.26 3.66 11.71
CA SER A 30 2.97 4.54 12.62
C SER A 30 4.08 5.32 11.91
N MET A 31 4.44 6.46 12.47
CA MET A 31 5.72 7.10 12.12
C MET A 31 6.89 6.55 12.95
N LEU A 32 6.62 5.67 13.93
CA LEU A 32 7.60 5.24 14.92
C LEU A 32 8.10 3.80 14.70
N SER A 33 9.43 3.67 14.80
CA SER A 33 10.35 2.53 14.61
C SER A 33 11.01 2.38 13.22
N HIS A 34 12.34 2.36 13.22
CA HIS A 34 13.34 1.89 12.23
C HIS A 34 13.16 2.14 10.71
N GLY A 35 12.41 3.17 10.32
CA GLY A 35 12.30 3.58 8.92
C GLY A 35 10.84 3.74 8.56
N ALA A 36 10.53 4.79 7.81
CA ALA A 36 9.18 5.18 7.44
C ALA A 36 8.47 4.08 6.63
N ILE A 37 7.96 3.04 7.31
CA ILE A 37 7.36 1.83 6.72
C ILE A 37 6.19 2.17 5.79
N TRP A 38 5.48 3.28 6.05
CA TRP A 38 4.45 3.81 5.15
C TRP A 38 4.99 4.16 3.76
N LYS A 39 6.25 4.62 3.63
CA LYS A 39 6.91 4.87 2.34
C LYS A 39 7.21 3.59 1.61
N ASP A 40 7.54 2.52 2.32
CA ASP A 40 7.76 1.21 1.70
C ASP A 40 6.44 0.61 1.21
N CYS A 41 5.35 0.78 1.97
CA CYS A 41 4.00 0.44 1.52
C CYS A 41 3.60 1.25 0.27
N ALA A 42 3.83 2.56 0.26
CA ALA A 42 3.51 3.43 -0.86
C ALA A 42 4.29 3.03 -2.12
N ARG A 43 5.61 2.81 -2.00
CA ARG A 43 6.44 2.32 -3.11
C ARG A 43 5.95 0.99 -3.68
N MET A 44 5.47 0.10 -2.81
CA MET A 44 4.87 -1.15 -3.26
C MET A 44 3.54 -0.90 -4.00
N CYS A 45 2.68 0.00 -3.53
CA CYS A 45 1.47 0.38 -4.27
C CYS A 45 1.81 0.98 -5.66
N GLU A 46 2.81 1.86 -5.71
CA GLU A 46 3.31 2.45 -6.96
C GLU A 46 3.87 1.39 -7.92
N SER A 47 4.50 0.31 -7.41
CA SER A 47 5.01 -0.79 -8.25
C SER A 47 3.90 -1.63 -8.90
N PHE A 48 2.67 -1.57 -8.36
CA PHE A 48 1.46 -2.12 -8.97
C PHE A 48 0.67 -1.08 -9.78
N CYS A 49 1.27 0.05 -10.14
CA CYS A 49 0.66 1.16 -10.89
C CYS A 49 -0.53 1.82 -10.17
N VAL A 50 -0.59 1.70 -8.84
CA VAL A 50 -1.63 2.31 -8.00
C VAL A 50 -1.16 3.73 -7.62
N VAL A 51 -1.99 4.75 -7.82
CA VAL A 51 -1.63 6.17 -7.59
C VAL A 51 -2.22 6.70 -6.28
N GLU A 52 -1.45 7.55 -5.57
CA GLU A 52 -1.90 8.18 -4.32
C GLU A 52 -3.00 9.20 -4.54
N GLY A 53 -3.98 9.17 -3.65
CA GLY A 53 -5.07 10.13 -3.59
C GLY A 53 -4.70 11.38 -2.82
N ALA A 54 -5.38 12.47 -3.13
CA ALA A 54 -5.31 13.71 -2.37
C ALA A 54 -6.73 14.11 -1.94
N ASN A 55 -6.84 15.03 -0.97
CA ASN A 55 -8.14 15.49 -0.46
C ASN A 55 -9.10 16.01 -1.55
N ASN A 56 -8.58 16.45 -2.68
CA ASN A 56 -9.33 16.96 -3.83
C ASN A 56 -9.26 16.03 -5.07
N ALA A 57 -8.62 14.87 -4.96
CA ALA A 57 -8.43 13.94 -6.07
C ALA A 57 -8.63 12.50 -5.57
N LEU A 58 -9.73 11.89 -5.99
CA LEU A 58 -9.98 10.47 -5.77
C LEU A 58 -8.87 9.66 -6.45
N ALA A 59 -8.28 8.71 -5.74
CA ALA A 59 -7.32 7.81 -6.33
C ALA A 59 -7.35 6.41 -5.67
N PRO A 60 -6.66 5.43 -6.28
CA PRO A 60 -6.71 4.06 -5.83
C PRO A 60 -6.04 3.75 -4.47
N TYR A 61 -5.20 4.62 -3.92
CA TYR A 61 -4.76 4.47 -2.52
C TYR A 61 -4.68 5.76 -1.70
N VAL A 62 -4.78 5.64 -0.37
CA VAL A 62 -4.62 6.76 0.59
C VAL A 62 -3.73 6.35 1.76
N VAL A 63 -3.04 7.31 2.38
CA VAL A 63 -2.18 7.11 3.55
C VAL A 63 -2.72 7.87 4.76
N GLU A 64 -2.86 7.18 5.88
CA GLU A 64 -3.21 7.78 7.18
C GLU A 64 -2.17 7.40 8.25
N ARG A 65 -1.90 8.32 9.17
CA ARG A 65 -1.00 8.06 10.30
C ARG A 65 -1.78 7.38 11.42
N ALA A 66 -1.33 6.21 11.84
CA ALA A 66 -1.95 5.43 12.91
C ALA A 66 -1.79 6.09 14.30
N PHE A 67 -0.67 6.77 14.53
CA PHE A 67 -0.41 7.52 15.77
C PHE A 67 0.66 8.61 15.56
N MET A 68 0.66 9.62 16.45
CA MET A 68 1.59 10.78 16.43
C MET A 68 2.54 10.85 17.64
N GLY A 69 2.60 9.81 18.47
CA GLY A 69 3.47 9.74 19.65
C GLY A 69 4.84 9.19 19.30
#